data_AF-A0A1H3MC15-F1
#
_entry.id   AF-A0A1H3MC15-F1
#
_cell.length_a   1.000
_cell.length_b   1.000
_cell.length_c   1.000
_cell.angle_alpha   90.00
_cell.angle_beta   90.00
_cell.angle_gamma   90.00
#
_symmetry.space_group_name_H-M   'P 1'
#
loop_
_entity.id
_entity.type
_entity.pdbx_description
1 polymer ?
#
loop_
_entity_poly.entity_id
_entity_poly.type
_entity_poly.pdbx_seq_one_letter_code
_entity_poly.pdbx_strand_id
1 'polypeptide(L)'
;MLKLKSKEEILKQYVSRYPELDRQFMNRLSEEYDRYIEVLKDVNSIEEYNKVFEEEIRENERRYKDNAMLRGLEDSPYNQYMEILAHYGLIVFFRDNMLDLS
;
A
#
# COMPACT_ATOMS: atom_id res chain seq x y z
N MET A 1 -10.64 8.24 -17.19
CA MET A 1 -9.46 7.99 -16.35
C MET A 1 -9.52 8.93 -15.16
N LEU A 2 -9.41 8.37 -13.95
CA LEU A 2 -9.31 9.17 -12.74
C LEU A 2 -8.00 9.97 -12.76
N LYS A 3 -8.05 11.20 -12.27
CA LYS A 3 -6.85 12.00 -12.10
C LYS A 3 -6.13 11.52 -10.84
N LEU A 4 -4.87 11.15 -10.97
CA LEU A 4 -4.04 10.70 -9.86
C LEU A 4 -3.01 11.80 -9.56
N LYS A 5 -2.74 12.02 -8.27
CA LYS A 5 -1.66 12.89 -7.82
C LYS A 5 -0.31 12.32 -8.25
N SER A 6 0.65 13.21 -8.43
CA SER A 6 2.01 12.82 -8.81
C SER A 6 2.71 12.03 -7.70
N LYS A 7 3.72 11.24 -8.10
CA LYS A 7 4.57 10.49 -7.18
C LYS A 7 5.19 11.39 -6.12
N GLU A 8 5.71 12.54 -6.54
CA GLU A 8 6.38 13.48 -5.65
C GLU A 8 5.42 14.00 -4.56
N GLU A 9 4.18 14.33 -4.92
CA GLU A 9 3.17 14.80 -3.96
C GLU A 9 2.85 13.73 -2.92
N ILE A 10 2.63 12.48 -3.35
CA ILE A 10 2.30 11.37 -2.45
C ILE A 10 3.46 11.02 -1.52
N LEU A 11 4.68 10.89 -2.07
CA LEU A 11 5.86 10.57 -1.27
C LEU A 11 6.16 11.68 -0.26
N LYS A 12 6.07 12.95 -0.67
CA LYS A 12 6.25 14.09 0.25
C LYS A 12 5.21 14.10 1.35
N GLN A 13 3.95 13.79 1.03
CA GLN A 13 2.87 13.70 2.01
C GLN A 13 3.14 12.61 3.05
N TYR A 14 3.64 11.44 2.64
CA TYR A 14 3.98 10.36 3.56
C TYR A 14 5.19 10.72 4.44
N VAL A 15 6.29 11.18 3.84
CA VAL A 15 7.54 11.51 4.55
C VAL A 15 7.35 12.62 5.57
N SER A 16 6.54 13.63 5.24
CA SER A 16 6.28 14.72 6.19
C SER A 16 5.65 14.27 7.50
N ARG A 17 5.04 13.07 7.53
CA ARG A 17 4.46 12.46 8.74
C ARG A 17 5.46 11.59 9.51
N TYR A 18 6.52 11.13 8.85
CA TYR A 18 7.47 10.16 9.38
C TYR A 18 8.90 10.52 8.96
N PRO A 19 9.50 11.57 9.57
CA PRO A 19 10.85 12.02 9.22
C PRO A 19 11.95 10.98 9.51
N GLU A 20 11.68 9.99 10.35
CA GLU A 20 12.59 8.91 10.73
C GLU A 20 12.71 7.77 9.72
N LEU A 21 11.95 7.80 8.61
CA LEU A 21 11.99 6.74 7.60
C LEU A 21 13.36 6.66 6.93
N ASP A 22 13.88 5.43 6.86
CA ASP A 22 15.14 5.18 6.16
C ASP A 22 14.99 5.19 4.64
N ARG A 23 16.13 5.22 3.95
CA ARG A 23 16.19 5.24 2.49
C ARG A 23 15.59 3.98 1.85
N GLN A 24 15.69 2.81 2.50
CA GLN A 24 15.15 1.57 1.95
C GLN A 24 13.63 1.59 1.95
N PHE A 25 13.02 2.06 3.04
CA PHE A 25 11.58 2.26 3.12
C PHE A 25 11.11 3.26 2.07
N MET A 26 11.84 4.37 1.90
CA MET A 26 11.52 5.36 0.87
C MET A 26 11.54 4.80 -0.55
N ASN A 27 12.50 3.93 -0.87
CA ASN A 27 12.56 3.25 -2.15
C ASN A 27 11.35 2.32 -2.34
N ARG A 28 11.00 1.52 -1.31
CA ARG A 28 9.83 0.63 -1.37
C ARG A 28 8.52 1.39 -1.53
N LEU A 29 8.34 2.49 -0.79
CA LEU A 29 7.17 3.35 -0.93
C LEU A 29 7.05 3.92 -2.35
N SER A 30 8.19 4.29 -2.94
CA SER A 30 8.28 4.74 -4.33
C SER A 30 7.91 3.63 -5.33
N GLU A 31 8.36 2.40 -5.12
CA GLU A 31 8.03 1.24 -5.95
C GLU A 31 6.54 0.86 -5.85
N GLU A 32 5.96 0.91 -4.65
CA GLU A 32 4.54 0.66 -4.43
C GLU A 32 3.65 1.69 -5.14
N TYR A 33 4.04 2.96 -5.15
CA TYR A 33 3.35 3.96 -5.94
C TYR A 33 3.33 3.60 -7.43
N ASP A 34 4.49 3.23 -8.00
CA ASP A 34 4.59 2.86 -9.42
C ASP A 34 3.73 1.63 -9.73
N ARG A 35 3.71 0.64 -8.84
CA ARG A 35 2.84 -0.53 -8.94
C ARG A 35 1.37 -0.14 -9.00
N TYR A 36 0.90 0.74 -8.11
CA TYR A 36 -0.49 1.18 -8.12
C TYR A 36 -0.84 1.98 -9.37
N ILE A 37 0.06 2.81 -9.90
CA ILE A 37 -0.18 3.49 -11.19
C ILE A 37 -0.43 2.48 -12.31
N GLU A 38 0.36 1.42 -12.38
CA GLU A 38 0.18 0.38 -13.41
C GLU A 38 -1.14 -0.37 -13.26
N VAL A 39 -1.61 -0.61 -12.04
CA VAL A 39 -2.90 -1.26 -11.78
C VAL A 39 -4.08 -0.33 -12.07
N LEU A 40 -3.93 0.96 -11.75
CA LEU A 40 -5.00 1.95 -11.84
C LEU A 40 -5.12 2.62 -13.22
N LYS A 41 -4.19 2.38 -14.15
CA LYS A 41 -4.19 3.03 -15.48
C LYS A 41 -5.47 2.81 -16.29
N ASP A 42 -6.10 1.65 -16.13
CA ASP A 42 -7.33 1.28 -16.85
C ASP A 42 -8.61 1.55 -16.04
N VAL A 43 -8.48 2.08 -14.82
CA VAL A 43 -9.59 2.37 -13.92
C VAL A 43 -10.25 3.70 -14.29
N ASN A 44 -11.57 3.67 -14.49
CA ASN A 44 -12.32 4.82 -14.97
C ASN A 44 -13.37 5.35 -13.99
N SER A 45 -13.63 4.63 -12.91
CA SER A 45 -14.61 5.02 -11.89
C SER A 45 -14.05 4.90 -10.47
N ILE A 46 -14.57 5.73 -9.56
CA ILE A 46 -14.23 5.67 -8.14
C ILE A 46 -14.61 4.30 -7.54
N GLU A 47 -15.66 3.67 -8.05
CA GLU A 47 -16.06 2.32 -7.59
C GLU A 47 -15.01 1.27 -7.95
N GLU A 48 -14.53 1.25 -9.20
CA GLU A 48 -13.44 0.36 -9.63
C GLU A 48 -12.14 0.63 -8.86
N TYR A 49 -11.82 1.91 -8.63
CA TYR A 49 -10.67 2.30 -7.81
C TYR A 49 -10.77 1.70 -6.41
N ASN A 50 -11.92 1.87 -5.74
CA ASN A 50 -12.12 1.32 -4.41
C ASN A 50 -12.04 -0.21 -4.41
N LYS A 51 -12.59 -0.88 -5.44
CA LYS A 51 -12.50 -2.34 -5.59
C LYS A 51 -11.05 -2.84 -5.69
N VAL A 52 -10.16 -2.11 -6.37
CA VAL A 52 -8.73 -2.46 -6.42
C VAL A 52 -8.13 -2.49 -5.02
N PHE A 53 -8.35 -1.45 -4.23
CA PHE A 53 -7.80 -1.38 -2.86
C PHE A 53 -8.49 -2.34 -1.87
N GLU A 54 -9.78 -2.62 -2.04
CA GLU A 54 -10.47 -3.65 -1.26
C GLU A 54 -9.88 -5.04 -1.49
N GLU A 55 -9.56 -5.38 -2.74
CA GLU A 55 -8.94 -6.66 -3.07
C GLU A 55 -7.51 -6.75 -2.53
N GLU A 56 -6.74 -5.66 -2.57
CA GLU A 56 -5.42 -5.57 -1.95
C GLU A 56 -5.47 -5.79 -0.43
N ILE A 57 -6.47 -5.21 0.26
CA ILE A 57 -6.71 -5.45 1.69
C ILE A 57 -7.02 -6.93 1.93
N ARG A 58 -7.90 -7.54 1.13
CA ARG A 58 -8.24 -8.96 1.27
C ARG A 58 -7.04 -9.87 1.08
N GLU A 59 -6.23 -9.61 0.05
CA GLU A 59 -5.02 -10.40 -0.19
C GLU A 59 -3.98 -10.21 0.93
N ASN A 60 -3.84 -9.00 1.48
CA ASN A 60 -3.00 -8.76 2.65
C ASN A 60 -3.47 -9.56 3.88
N GLU A 61 -4.79 -9.60 4.13
CA GLU A 61 -5.35 -10.44 5.20
C GLU A 61 -5.22 -11.94 4.93
N ARG A 62 -5.38 -12.37 3.67
CA ARG A 62 -5.31 -13.79 3.29
C ARG A 62 -3.91 -14.34 3.51
N ARG A 63 -2.87 -13.56 3.23
CA ARG A 63 -1.47 -13.92 3.54
C ARG A 63 -1.24 -14.26 5.01
N TYR A 64 -1.99 -13.64 5.93
CA TYR A 64 -1.99 -14.00 7.35
C TYR A 64 -2.76 -15.30 7.62
N LYS A 65 -3.98 -15.39 7.11
CA LYS A 65 -4.92 -16.49 7.42
C LYS A 65 -4.46 -17.84 6.85
N ASP A 66 -3.78 -17.83 5.71
CA ASP A 66 -3.49 -19.07 4.98
C ASP A 66 -2.41 -19.94 5.62
N ASN A 67 -1.67 -19.51 6.67
CA ASN A 67 -0.69 -20.27 7.50
C ASN A 67 0.40 -21.08 6.75
N ALA A 68 0.29 -21.33 5.45
CA ALA A 68 1.17 -22.15 4.63
C ALA A 68 2.40 -21.37 4.15
N MET A 69 2.38 -20.04 4.29
CA MET A 69 3.53 -19.15 4.06
C MET A 69 4.11 -18.56 5.36
N LEU A 70 3.78 -19.13 6.53
CA LEU A 70 4.56 -18.93 7.75
C LEU A 70 6.00 -19.37 7.44
N ARG A 71 6.88 -18.41 7.16
CA ARG A 71 8.30 -18.66 6.89
C ARG A 71 8.95 -19.19 8.15
N GLY A 72 8.91 -20.50 8.33
CA GLY A 72 9.71 -21.24 9.30
C GLY A 72 9.37 -20.97 10.77
N LEU A 73 9.81 -21.89 11.61
CA LEU A 73 9.70 -21.84 13.08
C LEU A 73 10.48 -20.68 13.73
N GLU A 74 11.07 -19.77 12.95
CA GLU A 74 12.06 -18.77 13.42
C GLU A 74 11.52 -17.34 13.52
N ASP A 75 10.38 -17.01 12.91
CA ASP A 75 9.79 -15.67 13.02
C ASP A 75 8.56 -15.66 13.91
N SER A 76 8.47 -14.68 14.82
CA SER A 76 7.38 -14.65 15.79
C SER A 76 6.06 -14.25 15.12
N PRO A 77 4.93 -14.85 15.52
CA PRO A 77 3.60 -14.41 15.06
C PRO A 77 3.36 -12.90 15.25
N TYR A 78 4.03 -12.30 16.23
CA TYR A 78 3.98 -10.86 16.48
C TYR A 78 4.62 -10.03 15.36
N ASN A 79 5.81 -10.39 14.88
CA ASN A 79 6.47 -9.65 13.80
C ASN A 79 5.64 -9.70 12.51
N GLN A 80 5.12 -10.88 12.17
CA GLN A 80 4.27 -11.04 11.00
C GLN A 80 2.98 -10.24 11.11
N TYR A 81 2.34 -10.24 12.28
CA TYR A 81 1.19 -9.40 12.55
C TYR A 81 1.51 -7.90 12.37
N MET A 82 2.67 -7.44 12.87
CA MET A 82 3.12 -6.06 12.68
C MET A 82 3.40 -5.73 11.20
N GLU A 83 3.98 -6.65 10.43
CA GLU A 83 4.16 -6.49 8.99
C GLU A 83 2.83 -6.34 8.24
N ILE A 84 1.83 -7.16 8.59
CA ILE A 84 0.49 -7.09 8.01
C ILE A 84 -0.18 -5.75 8.32
N LEU A 85 -0.06 -5.27 9.56
CA LEU A 85 -0.58 -3.96 9.95
C LEU A 85 0.12 -2.82 9.22
N ALA A 86 1.44 -2.90 9.08
CA ALA A 86 2.22 -1.91 8.34
C ALA A 86 1.80 -1.87 6.85
N HIS A 87 1.65 -3.03 6.21
CA HIS A 87 1.14 -3.13 4.85
C HIS A 87 -0.30 -2.63 4.72
N TYR A 88 -1.18 -2.97 5.65
CA TYR A 88 -2.55 -2.45 5.66
C TYR A 88 -2.56 -0.92 5.72
N GLY A 89 -1.74 -0.33 6.60
CA GLY A 89 -1.58 1.12 6.70
C GLY A 89 -1.11 1.77 5.40
N LEU A 90 -0.18 1.12 4.68
CA LEU A 90 0.28 1.58 3.36
C LEU A 90 -0.82 1.52 2.31
N ILE A 91 -1.56 0.40 2.21
CA ILE A 91 -2.66 0.25 1.26
C ILE A 91 -3.72 1.34 1.47
N VAL A 92 -4.13 1.55 2.73
CA VAL A 92 -5.10 2.59 3.09
C VAL A 92 -4.56 3.99 2.79
N PHE A 93 -3.28 4.25 3.06
CA PHE A 93 -2.67 5.53 2.72
C PHE A 93 -2.75 5.81 1.22
N PHE A 94 -2.37 4.86 0.36
CA PHE A 94 -2.45 5.06 -1.09
C PHE A 94 -3.89 5.26 -1.55
N ARG A 95 -4.82 4.41 -1.09
CA ARG A 95 -6.25 4.52 -1.39
C ARG A 95 -6.77 5.93 -1.13
N ASP A 96 -6.45 6.49 0.04
CA ASP A 96 -7.03 7.76 0.49
C ASP A 96 -6.35 8.99 -0.12
N ASN A 97 -5.12 8.85 -0.63
CA ASN A 97 -4.31 10.00 -1.02
C ASN A 97 -3.98 10.09 -2.50
N MET A 98 -4.02 8.98 -3.26
CA MET A 98 -3.64 8.98 -4.69
C MET A 98 -4.62 9.70 -5.60
N LEU A 99 -5.92 9.70 -5.28
CA LEU A 99 -6.90 10.43 -6.10
C LEU A 99 -6.70 11.94 -5.98
N ASP A 100 -6.69 12.60 -7.13
CA ASP A 100 -6.81 14.04 -7.22
C ASP A 100 -8.28 14.41 -7.37
N LEU A 101 -8.89 14.87 -6.27
CA LEU A 101 -10.29 15.31 -6.19
C LEU A 101 -10.43 16.84 -6.33
N SER A 102 -9.34 17.54 -6.70
CA SER A 102 -9.33 19.00 -6.89
C SER A 102 -9.88 19.46 -8.22
#